data_AF-A0A3N4R5D3-F1
#
_entry.id   AF-A0A3N4R5D3-F1
#
_cell.length_a   1.000
_cell.length_b   1.000
_cell.length_c   1.000
_cell.angle_alpha   90.00
_cell.angle_beta   90.00
_cell.angle_gamma   90.00
#
_symmetry.space_group_name_H-M   'P 1'
#
loop_
_entity.id
_entity.type
_entity.pdbx_description
1 polymer ?
#
loop_
_entity_poly.entity_id
_entity_poly.type
_entity_poly.pdbx_seq_one_letter_code
_entity_poly.pdbx_strand_id
1 'polypeptide(L)'
;MTYRRPLGPGPAVRAALASAPVAQRRPAWLPEDPVAAARARQRELLARAAELLVDREEQVLDLDADELREIAAFARAMGQDPVAAVDQAVRAALAGLTAWEGLLGRLGEDLVAVAAEGLGVDLAVVEAGCELDERLRAARAALLAAVTEYHHGSSGPRIGPRPW
;
A
#
# COMPACT_ATOMS: atom_id res chain seq x y z
N MET A 1 -42.38 42.44 -5.70
CA MET A 1 -41.70 41.30 -5.05
C MET A 1 -41.50 40.21 -6.08
N THR A 2 -40.26 40.04 -6.54
CA THR A 2 -39.85 39.08 -7.58
C THR A 2 -39.44 37.76 -6.92
N TYR A 3 -40.18 36.68 -7.18
CA TYR A 3 -39.74 35.33 -6.81
C TYR A 3 -38.84 34.76 -7.91
N ARG A 4 -37.54 34.62 -7.62
CA ARG A 4 -36.58 33.84 -8.41
C ARG A 4 -36.93 32.36 -8.30
N ARG A 5 -37.28 31.73 -9.43
CA ARG A 5 -37.32 30.27 -9.57
C ARG A 5 -35.89 29.74 -9.68
N PRO A 6 -35.48 28.69 -8.95
CA PRO A 6 -34.19 28.06 -9.18
C PRO A 6 -34.25 27.24 -10.49
N LEU A 7 -33.31 27.52 -11.39
CA LEU A 7 -33.00 26.74 -12.60
C LEU A 7 -32.31 25.43 -12.18
N GLY A 8 -33.06 24.53 -11.55
CA GLY A 8 -32.66 23.14 -11.44
C GLY A 8 -33.06 22.38 -12.72
N PRO A 9 -32.26 21.40 -13.17
CA PRO A 9 -32.67 20.55 -14.29
C PRO A 9 -34.01 19.88 -13.97
N GLY A 10 -34.99 20.08 -14.84
CA GLY A 10 -36.33 19.52 -14.68
C GLY A 10 -36.31 17.99 -14.54
N PRO A 11 -37.38 17.37 -14.03
CA PRO A 11 -37.44 15.93 -13.81
C PRO A 11 -37.11 15.09 -15.07
N ALA A 12 -37.40 15.61 -16.26
CA ALA A 12 -37.03 14.98 -17.54
C ALA A 12 -35.50 14.90 -17.77
N VAL A 13 -34.74 15.92 -17.36
CA VAL A 13 -33.27 15.94 -17.47
C VAL A 13 -32.63 15.00 -16.45
N ARG A 14 -33.22 14.88 -15.25
CA ARG A 14 -32.79 13.89 -14.25
C ARG A 14 -33.09 12.45 -14.70
N ALA A 15 -34.20 12.21 -15.38
CA ALA A 15 -34.53 10.89 -15.95
C ALA A 15 -33.61 10.50 -17.13
N ALA A 16 -33.19 11.48 -17.94
CA ALA A 16 -32.21 11.27 -19.00
C ALA A 16 -30.82 10.93 -18.46
N LEU A 17 -30.40 11.55 -17.35
CA LEU A 17 -29.13 11.23 -16.67
C LEU A 17 -29.17 9.90 -15.90
N ALA A 18 -30.35 9.49 -15.41
CA ALA A 18 -30.55 8.20 -14.73
C ALA A 18 -30.65 7.01 -15.71
N SER A 19 -30.79 7.28 -17.01
CA SER A 19 -30.73 6.24 -18.05
C SER A 19 -29.26 5.91 -18.32
N ALA A 20 -28.65 5.13 -17.41
CA ALA A 20 -27.42 4.42 -17.74
C ALA A 20 -27.69 3.60 -19.02
N PRO A 21 -26.83 3.70 -20.05
CA PRO A 21 -27.00 2.86 -21.22
C PRO A 21 -27.01 1.40 -20.77
N VAL A 22 -28.11 0.69 -21.05
CA VAL A 22 -28.22 -0.74 -20.85
C VAL A 22 -27.04 -1.37 -21.57
N ALA A 23 -26.11 -1.97 -20.81
CA ALA A 23 -24.96 -2.66 -21.37
C ALA A 23 -25.47 -3.74 -22.33
N GLN A 24 -25.41 -3.46 -23.63
CA GLN A 24 -25.76 -4.44 -24.65
C GLN A 24 -24.79 -5.60 -24.50
N ARG A 25 -25.32 -6.78 -24.12
CA ARG A 25 -24.53 -8.00 -24.03
C ARG A 25 -23.94 -8.30 -25.41
N ARG A 26 -22.60 -8.27 -25.50
CA ARG A 26 -21.85 -8.54 -26.73
C ARG A 26 -22.09 -10.00 -27.17
N PRO A 27 -22.29 -10.27 -28.47
CA PRO A 27 -22.53 -11.64 -28.95
C PRO A 27 -21.32 -12.56 -28.69
N ALA A 28 -21.57 -13.80 -28.26
CA ALA A 28 -20.54 -14.77 -27.86
C ALA A 28 -19.61 -15.24 -29.00
N TRP A 29 -19.95 -14.95 -30.26
CA TRP A 29 -19.13 -15.30 -31.43
C TRP A 29 -18.13 -14.20 -31.82
N LEU A 30 -18.20 -13.01 -31.19
CA LEU A 30 -17.21 -11.97 -31.43
C LEU A 30 -15.89 -12.32 -30.72
N PRO A 31 -14.72 -12.04 -31.32
CA PRO A 31 -13.45 -12.14 -30.64
C PRO A 31 -13.46 -11.35 -29.33
N GLU A 32 -12.67 -11.81 -28.35
CA GLU A 32 -12.49 -11.13 -27.06
C GLU A 32 -12.26 -9.63 -27.28
N ASP A 33 -12.90 -8.80 -26.46
CA ASP A 33 -12.68 -7.36 -26.52
C ASP A 33 -11.23 -7.10 -26.08
N PRO A 34 -10.33 -6.63 -26.98
CA PRO A 34 -8.93 -6.42 -26.62
C PRO A 34 -8.80 -5.43 -25.46
N VAL A 35 -9.72 -4.45 -25.35
CA VAL A 35 -9.76 -3.49 -24.24
C VAL A 35 -10.13 -4.19 -22.93
N ALA A 36 -11.12 -5.09 -22.95
CA ALA A 36 -11.52 -5.82 -21.75
C ALA A 36 -10.44 -6.81 -21.31
N ALA A 37 -9.79 -7.49 -22.26
CA ALA A 37 -8.68 -8.40 -21.99
C ALA A 37 -7.47 -7.67 -21.37
N ALA A 38 -7.08 -6.51 -21.91
CA ALA A 38 -6.02 -5.70 -21.33
C ALA A 38 -6.36 -5.18 -19.92
N ARG A 39 -7.60 -4.74 -19.69
CA ARG A 39 -8.05 -4.34 -18.34
C ARG A 39 -8.03 -5.52 -17.36
N ALA A 40 -8.44 -6.70 -17.78
CA ALA A 40 -8.36 -7.91 -16.96
C ALA A 40 -6.91 -8.22 -16.58
N ARG A 41 -5.99 -8.14 -17.56
CA ARG A 41 -4.56 -8.35 -17.34
C ARG A 41 -3.94 -7.33 -16.40
N GLN A 42 -4.28 -6.04 -16.54
CA GLN A 42 -3.81 -5.00 -15.63
C GLN A 42 -4.28 -5.24 -14.19
N ARG A 43 -5.54 -5.67 -14.00
CA ARG A 43 -6.07 -6.02 -12.67
C ARG A 43 -5.42 -7.26 -12.10
N GLU A 44 -5.11 -8.25 -12.93
CA GLU A 44 -4.40 -9.45 -12.50
C GLU A 44 -2.97 -9.13 -12.03
N LEU A 45 -2.24 -8.29 -12.75
CA LEU A 45 -0.92 -7.82 -12.35
C LEU A 45 -0.96 -7.12 -10.99
N LEU A 46 -1.92 -6.22 -10.81
CA LEU A 46 -2.14 -5.51 -9.55
C LEU A 46 -2.50 -6.47 -8.41
N ALA A 47 -3.41 -7.42 -8.63
CA ALA A 47 -3.82 -8.39 -7.62
C ALA A 47 -2.64 -9.27 -7.16
N ARG A 48 -1.84 -9.77 -8.10
CA ARG A 48 -0.62 -10.54 -7.79
C ARG A 48 0.39 -9.70 -7.02
N ALA A 49 0.57 -8.43 -7.40
CA ALA A 49 1.43 -7.53 -6.65
C ALA A 49 0.91 -7.32 -5.23
N ALA A 50 -0.38 -7.05 -5.05
CA ALA A 50 -0.98 -6.86 -3.72
C ALA A 50 -0.79 -8.09 -2.82
N GLU A 51 -1.00 -9.31 -3.33
CA GLU A 51 -0.75 -10.55 -2.58
C GLU A 51 0.70 -10.66 -2.11
N LEU A 52 1.66 -10.41 -2.99
CA LEU A 52 3.09 -10.44 -2.64
C LEU A 52 3.48 -9.35 -1.63
N LEU A 53 2.71 -8.27 -1.54
CA LEU A 53 3.02 -7.16 -0.66
C LEU A 53 2.47 -7.35 0.75
N VAL A 54 1.39 -8.11 0.96
CA VAL A 54 0.86 -8.41 2.30
C VAL A 54 1.93 -9.03 3.19
N ASP A 55 2.56 -10.12 2.75
CA ASP A 55 3.60 -10.82 3.52
C ASP A 55 4.80 -9.92 3.87
N ARG A 56 5.08 -8.91 3.03
CA ARG A 56 6.21 -8.00 3.19
C ARG A 56 5.88 -6.83 4.11
N GLU A 57 4.65 -6.35 4.02
CA GLU A 57 4.15 -5.29 4.88
C GLU A 57 4.09 -5.76 6.33
N GLU A 58 3.60 -6.98 6.59
CA GLU A 58 3.62 -7.58 7.95
C GLU A 58 5.03 -7.57 8.54
N GLN A 59 6.04 -8.04 7.79
CA GLN A 59 7.45 -8.05 8.23
C GLN A 59 8.01 -6.67 8.60
N VAL A 60 7.48 -5.59 8.04
CA VAL A 60 7.97 -4.22 8.31
C VAL A 60 7.11 -3.53 9.37
N LEU A 61 5.79 -3.68 9.31
CA LEU A 61 4.85 -3.02 10.22
C LEU A 61 4.85 -3.64 11.62
N ASP A 62 5.23 -4.91 11.75
CA ASP A 62 5.36 -5.57 13.06
C ASP A 62 6.57 -5.04 13.86
N LEU A 63 7.50 -4.31 13.22
CA LEU A 63 8.72 -3.82 13.87
C LEU A 63 8.54 -2.40 14.42
N ASP A 64 7.82 -2.28 15.53
CA ASP A 64 7.67 -1.02 16.28
C ASP A 64 8.74 -0.83 17.37
N ALA A 65 8.66 0.28 18.12
CA ALA A 65 9.63 0.59 19.16
C ALA A 65 9.59 -0.38 20.34
N ASP A 66 8.43 -0.96 20.65
CA ASP A 66 8.28 -1.95 21.71
C ASP A 66 8.86 -3.30 21.28
N GLU A 67 8.60 -3.73 20.05
CA GLU A 67 9.19 -4.94 19.47
C GLU A 67 10.73 -4.85 19.45
N LEU A 68 11.30 -3.69 19.08
CA LEU A 68 12.76 -3.48 19.17
C LEU A 68 13.30 -3.60 20.60
N ARG A 69 12.53 -3.16 21.62
CA ARG A 69 12.89 -3.33 23.04
C ARG A 69 12.78 -4.80 23.46
N GLU A 70 11.79 -5.52 22.99
CA GLU A 70 11.61 -6.95 23.25
C GLU A 70 12.75 -7.78 22.64
N ILE A 71 13.12 -7.51 21.39
CA ILE A 71 14.28 -8.13 20.72
C ILE A 71 15.56 -7.89 21.53
N ALA A 72 15.80 -6.65 21.97
CA ALA A 72 16.96 -6.32 22.79
C ALA A 72 16.93 -7.04 24.16
N ALA A 73 15.77 -7.12 24.81
CA ALA A 73 15.60 -7.82 26.09
C ALA A 73 15.83 -9.33 25.95
N PHE A 74 15.28 -9.93 24.89
CA PHE A 74 15.43 -11.35 24.56
C PHE A 74 16.90 -11.71 24.27
N ALA A 75 17.57 -10.93 23.42
CA ALA A 75 19.00 -11.11 23.14
C ALA A 75 19.84 -11.06 24.42
N ARG A 76 19.56 -10.12 25.32
CA ARG A 76 20.22 -10.03 26.63
C ARG A 76 19.97 -11.27 27.48
N ALA A 77 18.73 -11.77 27.52
CA ALA A 77 18.38 -12.98 28.27
C ALA A 77 19.11 -14.23 27.74
N MET A 78 19.40 -14.25 26.44
CA MET A 78 20.15 -15.31 25.77
C MET A 78 21.69 -15.12 25.84
N GLY A 79 22.19 -14.07 26.51
CA GLY A 79 23.61 -13.77 26.59
C GLY A 79 24.23 -13.25 25.28
N GLN A 80 23.41 -12.74 24.37
CA GLN A 80 23.82 -12.15 23.10
C GLN A 80 23.95 -10.63 23.19
N ASP A 81 24.54 -10.00 22.17
CA ASP A 81 24.59 -8.53 22.07
C ASP A 81 23.21 -7.97 21.66
N PRO A 82 22.52 -7.21 22.53
CA PRO A 82 21.22 -6.65 22.22
C PRO A 82 21.27 -5.61 21.10
N VAL A 83 22.37 -4.88 20.94
CA VAL A 83 22.50 -3.87 19.88
C VAL A 83 22.60 -4.56 18.52
N ALA A 84 23.40 -5.63 18.44
CA ALA A 84 23.55 -6.41 17.21
C ALA A 84 22.22 -7.08 16.80
N ALA A 85 21.44 -7.59 17.76
CA ALA A 85 20.13 -8.19 17.47
C ALA A 85 19.13 -7.17 16.90
N VAL A 86 19.08 -5.97 17.49
CA VAL A 86 18.24 -4.88 16.97
C VAL A 86 18.71 -4.40 15.60
N ASP A 87 20.02 -4.23 15.38
CA ASP A 87 20.57 -3.85 14.06
C ASP A 87 20.21 -4.89 12.99
N GLN A 88 20.28 -6.18 13.33
CA GLN A 88 19.87 -7.25 12.43
C GLN A 88 18.39 -7.17 12.05
N ALA A 89 17.50 -6.94 13.02
CA ALA A 89 16.07 -6.79 12.78
C ALA A 89 15.76 -5.58 11.88
N VAL A 90 16.37 -4.42 12.17
CA VAL A 90 16.20 -3.20 11.37
C VAL A 90 16.73 -3.41 9.95
N ARG A 91 17.87 -4.07 9.76
CA ARG A 91 18.38 -4.42 8.43
C ARG A 91 17.44 -5.32 7.65
N ALA A 92 16.82 -6.30 8.31
CA ALA A 92 15.84 -7.18 7.68
C ALA A 92 14.61 -6.39 7.21
N ALA A 93 14.07 -5.50 8.05
CA ALA A 93 12.95 -4.62 7.68
C ALA A 93 13.31 -3.68 6.52
N LEU A 94 14.50 -3.07 6.54
CA LEU A 94 15.00 -2.24 5.43
C LEU A 94 15.12 -3.04 4.12
N ALA A 95 15.61 -4.28 4.18
CA ALA A 95 15.65 -5.16 3.01
C ALA A 95 14.24 -5.49 2.49
N GLY A 96 13.28 -5.69 3.39
CA GLY A 96 11.85 -5.84 3.06
C GLY A 96 11.29 -4.62 2.32
N LEU A 97 11.55 -3.41 2.81
CA LEU A 97 11.16 -2.16 2.16
C LEU A 97 11.79 -1.99 0.77
N THR A 98 13.08 -2.31 0.61
CA THR A 98 13.74 -2.28 -0.71
C THR A 98 13.14 -3.31 -1.67
N ALA A 99 12.80 -4.50 -1.19
CA ALA A 99 12.15 -5.52 -2.00
C ALA A 99 10.73 -5.10 -2.44
N TRP A 100 9.98 -4.44 -1.55
CA TRP A 100 8.69 -3.83 -1.87
C TRP A 100 8.84 -2.77 -2.97
N GLU A 101 9.75 -1.81 -2.80
CA GLU A 101 10.02 -0.77 -3.81
C GLU A 101 10.37 -1.38 -5.17
N GLY A 102 11.21 -2.42 -5.19
CA GLY A 102 11.53 -3.15 -6.42
C GLY A 102 10.34 -3.90 -7.04
N LEU A 103 9.38 -4.38 -6.25
CA LEU A 103 8.15 -4.99 -6.76
C LEU A 103 7.24 -3.95 -7.42
N LEU A 104 7.08 -2.78 -6.80
CA LEU A 104 6.30 -1.68 -7.40
C LEU A 104 6.93 -1.17 -8.68
N GLY A 105 8.26 -1.11 -8.74
CA GLY A 105 8.99 -0.80 -9.97
C GLY A 105 8.65 -1.77 -11.11
N ARG A 106 8.74 -3.09 -10.84
CA ARG A 106 8.38 -4.12 -11.83
C ARG A 106 6.91 -4.07 -12.24
N LEU A 107 6.01 -3.85 -11.28
CA LEU A 107 4.59 -3.66 -11.58
C LEU A 107 4.38 -2.47 -12.53
N GLY A 108 5.06 -1.35 -12.29
CA GLY A 108 5.02 -0.19 -13.18
C GLY A 108 5.49 -0.51 -14.60
N GLU A 109 6.60 -1.24 -14.73
CA GLU A 109 7.11 -1.71 -16.04
C GLU A 109 6.11 -2.61 -16.76
N ASP A 110 5.54 -3.59 -16.06
CA ASP A 110 4.54 -4.51 -16.62
C ASP A 110 3.27 -3.76 -17.06
N LEU A 111 2.80 -2.79 -16.28
CA LEU A 111 1.63 -1.97 -16.62
C LEU A 111 1.89 -1.08 -17.84
N VAL A 112 3.10 -0.50 -17.97
CA VAL A 112 3.51 0.26 -19.15
C VAL A 112 3.56 -0.64 -20.38
N ALA A 113 4.07 -1.86 -20.25
CA ALA A 113 4.10 -2.83 -21.35
C ALA A 113 2.69 -3.18 -21.85
N VAL A 114 1.73 -3.39 -20.95
CA VAL A 114 0.32 -3.62 -21.34
C VAL A 114 -0.31 -2.36 -21.96
N ALA A 115 -0.01 -1.17 -21.43
CA ALA A 115 -0.53 0.08 -21.97
C ALA A 115 -0.02 0.38 -23.40
N ALA A 116 1.22 -0.04 -23.71
CA ALA A 116 1.85 0.12 -25.01
C ALA A 116 1.14 -0.66 -26.14
N GLU A 117 0.26 -1.61 -25.81
CA GLU A 117 -0.61 -2.30 -26.75
C GLU A 117 -1.74 -1.38 -27.32
N GLY A 118 -1.71 -0.08 -27.00
CA GLY A 118 -2.62 0.94 -27.55
C GLY A 118 -3.93 1.09 -26.78
N LEU A 119 -4.04 0.46 -25.61
CA LEU A 119 -5.28 0.30 -24.86
C LEU A 119 -5.34 1.21 -23.61
N GLY A 120 -4.23 1.89 -23.30
CA GLY A 120 -4.11 2.79 -22.15
C GLY A 120 -4.11 2.05 -20.80
N VAL A 121 -3.92 2.79 -19.70
CA VAL A 121 -4.00 2.25 -18.34
C VAL A 121 -5.39 2.52 -17.76
N ASP A 122 -6.00 1.52 -17.12
CA ASP A 122 -7.23 1.68 -16.36
C ASP A 122 -6.99 2.62 -15.16
N LEU A 123 -7.84 3.64 -15.00
CA LEU A 123 -7.71 4.62 -13.92
C LEU A 123 -7.74 3.94 -12.54
N ALA A 124 -8.58 2.92 -12.37
CA ALA A 124 -8.65 2.17 -11.11
C ALA A 124 -7.33 1.46 -10.77
N VAL A 125 -6.56 1.07 -11.80
CA VAL A 125 -5.25 0.44 -11.62
C VAL A 125 -4.20 1.49 -11.22
N VAL A 126 -4.28 2.70 -11.78
CA VAL A 126 -3.43 3.82 -11.36
C VAL A 126 -3.71 4.19 -9.90
N GLU A 127 -4.97 4.34 -9.52
CA GLU A 127 -5.37 4.68 -8.15
C GLU A 127 -4.88 3.64 -7.14
N ALA A 128 -5.07 2.36 -7.42
CA ALA A 128 -4.58 1.29 -6.56
C ALA A 128 -3.04 1.22 -6.51
N GLY A 129 -2.36 1.50 -7.63
CA GLY A 129 -0.90 1.63 -7.64
C GLY A 129 -0.41 2.76 -6.74
N CYS A 130 -1.09 3.91 -6.75
CA CYS A 130 -0.81 5.02 -5.84
C CYS A 130 -1.02 4.65 -4.37
N GLU A 131 -2.08 3.91 -4.05
CA GLU A 131 -2.34 3.42 -2.69
C GLU A 131 -1.20 2.52 -2.18
N LEU A 132 -0.67 1.63 -3.03
CA LEU A 132 0.46 0.77 -2.67
C LEU A 132 1.74 1.58 -2.40
N ASP A 133 1.98 2.64 -3.18
CA ASP A 133 3.12 3.54 -2.95
C ASP A 133 2.96 4.35 -1.66
N GLU A 134 1.74 4.78 -1.33
CA GLU A 134 1.44 5.46 -0.07
C GLU A 134 1.68 4.55 1.14
N ARG A 135 1.27 3.28 1.06
CA ARG A 135 1.54 2.28 2.09
C ARG A 135 3.04 2.04 2.27
N LEU A 136 3.81 1.96 1.19
CA LEU A 136 5.27 1.86 1.26
C LEU A 136 5.88 3.07 1.99
N ARG A 137 5.43 4.29 1.64
CA ARG A 137 5.88 5.52 2.30
C ARG A 137 5.52 5.55 3.78
N ALA A 138 4.32 5.10 4.14
CA ALA A 138 3.87 4.99 5.52
C ALA A 138 4.70 3.98 6.32
N ALA A 139 4.95 2.78 5.77
CA ALA A 139 5.77 1.75 6.40
C ALA A 139 7.22 2.23 6.63
N ARG A 140 7.80 2.93 5.64
CA ARG A 140 9.13 3.55 5.79
C ARG A 140 9.14 4.59 6.91
N ALA A 141 8.12 5.45 7.00
CA ALA A 141 8.02 6.44 8.06
C ALA A 141 7.86 5.80 9.45
N ALA A 142 7.04 4.75 9.55
CA ALA A 142 6.82 3.99 10.77
C ALA A 142 8.13 3.36 11.28
N LEU A 143 8.89 2.69 10.40
CA LEU A 143 10.18 2.10 10.77
C LEU A 143 11.17 3.16 11.27
N LEU A 144 11.26 4.31 10.61
CA LEU A 144 12.12 5.41 11.04
C LEU A 144 11.70 5.97 12.41
N ALA A 145 10.40 6.10 12.64
CA ALA A 145 9.86 6.52 13.94
C ALA A 145 10.19 5.50 15.04
N ALA A 146 10.00 4.20 14.78
CA ALA A 146 10.30 3.12 15.71
C ALA A 146 11.79 3.11 16.12
N VAL A 147 12.70 3.21 15.15
CA VAL A 147 14.15 3.28 15.41
C VAL A 147 14.51 4.53 16.22
N THR A 148 13.93 5.68 15.87
CA THR A 148 14.16 6.94 16.59
C THR A 148 13.68 6.82 18.04
N GLU A 149 12.48 6.30 18.24
CA GLU A 149 11.89 6.12 19.57
C GLU A 149 12.64 5.06 20.39
N TYR A 150 13.12 3.99 19.78
CA TYR A 150 13.97 3.00 20.45
C TYR A 150 15.26 3.65 20.98
N HIS A 151 15.93 4.47 20.18
CA HIS A 151 17.19 5.12 20.57
C HIS A 151 17.02 6.29 21.55
N HIS A 152 15.93 7.04 21.48
CA HIS A 152 15.73 8.26 22.29
C HIS A 152 14.75 8.06 23.45
N GLY A 153 13.82 7.11 23.33
CA GLY A 153 12.79 6.77 24.32
C GLY A 153 13.32 6.06 25.56
N SER A 154 14.56 5.56 25.54
CA SER A 154 15.27 5.08 26.75
C SER A 154 15.68 6.20 27.72
N SER A 155 15.24 7.45 27.51
CA SER A 155 15.50 8.60 28.38
C SER A 155 14.40 8.86 29.43
N GLY A 156 13.62 7.84 29.81
CA GLY A 156 12.75 7.89 31.00
C GLY A 156 13.53 7.60 32.29
N PRO A 157 13.13 8.14 33.46
CA PRO A 157 13.88 7.95 34.70
C PRO A 157 14.03 6.46 35.03
N ARG A 158 15.28 5.99 35.15
CA ARG A 158 15.60 4.68 35.75
C ARG A 158 15.07 4.66 37.18
N ILE A 159 13.85 4.18 37.40
CA ILE A 159 13.41 3.74 38.73
C ILE A 159 13.97 2.33 38.91
N GLY A 160 15.29 2.26 39.12
CA GLY A 160 15.85 1.11 39.82
C GLY A 160 15.52 1.26 41.31
N PRO A 161 15.13 0.19 42.02
CA PRO A 161 15.05 0.26 43.47
C PRO A 161 16.47 0.57 43.99
N ARG A 162 16.65 1.74 44.61
CA ARG A 162 17.90 2.03 45.32
C ARG A 162 18.02 1.02 46.47
N PRO A 163 19.10 0.22 46.55
CA PRO A 163 19.40 -0.48 47.77
C PRO A 163 20.07 0.54 48.70
N TRP A 164 19.39 0.82 49.82
CA TRP A 164 19.83 1.60 50.99
C TRP A 164 20.38 3.02 50.75
#